data_AF-A0A3D1BYX4-F1
#
_entry.id   AF-A0A3D1BYX4-F1
#
_cell.length_a   1.000
_cell.length_b   1.000
_cell.length_c   1.000
_cell.angle_alpha   90.00
_cell.angle_beta   90.00
_cell.angle_gamma   90.00
#
_symmetry.space_group_name_H-M   'P 1'
#
loop_
_entity.id
_entity.type
_entity.pdbx_description
1 polymer ?
#
loop_
_entity_poly.entity_id
_entity_poly.type
_entity_poly.pdbx_seq_one_letter_code
_entity_poly.pdbx_strand_id
1 'polypeptide(L)'
;IRDSGISAIVLIDAQIDHTTGLLMLREGTQKRELYCTDMVYQDLTTGNPLLNILDHYCGINHHEIPTDGNTSFEIPQIDNLTFTAVALKSAAPPYSPHRNNPHPGDTIGMLIEDKKTQKRLFYAPGLGEIEPHLPPLFEKADCIMVDGTFWTNTEMIDMGLMTKKARDIGHNPQSGEGGMIEVLDRYPKAKKVLIHINNTNPILREDSKERAILTQHGIEVAYDGMDIVL
;
A
#
# COMPACT_ATOMS: atom_id res chain seq x y z
N ILE A 1 1.50 -21.98 -24.94
CA ILE A 1 0.94 -22.07 -23.57
C ILE A 1 1.10 -20.68 -22.96
N ARG A 2 0.02 -20.03 -22.52
CA ARG A 2 0.10 -18.74 -21.80
C ARG A 2 0.20 -19.08 -20.32
N ASP A 3 1.42 -19.04 -19.78
CA ASP A 3 1.70 -19.30 -18.37
C ASP A 3 2.13 -18.01 -17.68
N SER A 4 1.98 -17.92 -16.36
CA SER A 4 2.31 -16.72 -15.57
C SER A 4 2.89 -17.13 -14.22
N GLY A 5 3.91 -16.41 -13.76
CA GLY A 5 4.43 -16.56 -12.39
C GLY A 5 3.55 -15.94 -11.31
N ILE A 6 2.43 -15.29 -11.67
CA ILE A 6 1.49 -14.68 -10.71
C ILE A 6 0.50 -15.74 -10.21
N SER A 7 0.69 -16.18 -8.97
CA SER A 7 -0.18 -17.15 -8.30
C SER A 7 -1.42 -16.53 -7.65
N ALA A 8 -1.29 -15.32 -7.10
CA ALA A 8 -2.37 -14.60 -6.42
C ALA A 8 -2.13 -13.09 -6.49
N ILE A 9 -3.19 -12.32 -6.26
CA ILE A 9 -3.18 -10.85 -6.25
C ILE A 9 -3.83 -10.39 -4.95
N VAL A 10 -3.16 -9.49 -4.24
CA VAL A 10 -3.69 -8.84 -3.03
C VAL A 10 -3.90 -7.37 -3.34
N LEU A 11 -5.11 -6.87 -3.14
CA LEU A 11 -5.41 -5.45 -3.28
C LEU A 11 -5.40 -4.77 -1.92
N ILE A 12 -4.69 -3.64 -1.85
CA ILE A 12 -4.57 -2.83 -0.64
C ILE A 12 -5.68 -1.79 -0.54
N ASP A 13 -6.24 -1.37 -1.67
CA ASP A 13 -7.37 -0.47 -1.79
C ASP A 13 -8.04 -0.64 -3.17
N ALA A 14 -9.05 0.18 -3.46
CA ALA A 14 -9.74 0.21 -4.74
C ALA A 14 -9.22 1.30 -5.69
N GLN A 15 -8.05 1.90 -5.47
CA GLN A 15 -7.59 2.99 -6.34
C GLN A 15 -7.33 2.52 -7.78
N ILE A 16 -7.49 3.43 -8.74
CA ILE A 16 -7.41 3.10 -10.18
C ILE A 16 -6.00 2.61 -10.55
N ASP A 17 -4.98 3.27 -10.03
CA ASP A 17 -3.57 2.92 -10.18
C ASP A 17 -3.24 1.53 -9.61
N HIS A 18 -3.90 1.12 -8.53
CA HIS A 18 -3.69 -0.19 -7.91
C HIS A 18 -4.53 -1.33 -8.53
N THR A 19 -5.56 -1.02 -9.32
CA THR A 19 -6.53 -2.03 -9.80
C THR A 19 -6.57 -2.19 -11.31
N THR A 20 -6.17 -1.18 -12.09
CA THR A 20 -6.25 -1.22 -13.57
C THR A 20 -5.43 -2.37 -14.17
N GLY A 21 -4.32 -2.75 -13.53
CA GLY A 21 -3.47 -3.86 -13.95
C GLY A 21 -4.22 -5.20 -14.09
N LEU A 22 -5.31 -5.39 -13.35
CA LEU A 22 -6.15 -6.60 -13.44
C LEU A 22 -6.70 -6.83 -14.86
N LEU A 23 -7.02 -5.77 -15.60
CA LEU A 23 -7.50 -5.86 -16.99
C LEU A 23 -6.44 -6.45 -17.92
N MET A 24 -5.16 -6.29 -17.60
CA MET A 24 -4.06 -6.85 -18.38
C MET A 24 -3.91 -8.36 -18.17
N LEU A 25 -4.54 -8.93 -17.13
CA LEU A 25 -4.46 -10.34 -16.77
C LEU A 25 -5.65 -11.19 -17.27
N ARG A 26 -6.64 -10.56 -17.90
CA ARG A 26 -7.92 -11.15 -18.35
C ARG A 26 -7.79 -12.38 -19.26
N GLU A 27 -6.68 -12.47 -19.99
CA GLU A 27 -6.40 -13.53 -20.98
C GLU A 27 -5.89 -14.84 -20.34
N GLY A 28 -5.91 -14.93 -19.00
CA GLY A 28 -5.53 -16.12 -18.25
C GLY A 28 -6.43 -17.32 -18.55
N THR A 29 -5.86 -18.52 -18.51
CA THR A 29 -6.61 -19.77 -18.71
C THR A 29 -7.27 -20.30 -17.43
N GLN A 30 -7.01 -19.66 -16.30
CA GLN A 30 -7.59 -19.96 -14.99
C GLN A 30 -8.06 -18.66 -14.34
N LYS A 31 -9.05 -18.78 -13.45
CA LYS A 31 -9.47 -17.68 -12.58
C LYS A 31 -8.29 -17.17 -11.77
N ARG A 32 -8.25 -15.85 -11.53
CA ARG A 32 -7.23 -15.23 -10.68
C ARG A 32 -7.66 -15.28 -9.22
N GLU A 33 -6.78 -15.76 -8.36
CA GLU A 33 -6.96 -15.69 -6.90
C GLU A 33 -6.79 -14.23 -6.46
N LEU A 34 -7.90 -13.57 -6.10
CA LEU A 34 -7.94 -12.16 -5.75
C LEU A 34 -8.34 -12.01 -4.28
N TYR A 35 -7.44 -11.44 -3.49
CA TYR A 35 -7.63 -11.15 -2.09
C TYR A 35 -7.89 -9.65 -1.93
N CYS A 36 -9.04 -9.28 -1.38
CA CYS A 36 -9.37 -7.90 -1.03
C CYS A 36 -10.36 -7.85 0.14
N THR A 37 -10.53 -6.67 0.72
CA THR A 37 -11.59 -6.45 1.72
C THR A 37 -12.96 -6.43 1.04
N ASP A 38 -14.03 -6.59 1.82
CA ASP A 38 -15.39 -6.45 1.30
C ASP A 38 -15.65 -5.05 0.72
N MET A 39 -15.12 -3.98 1.35
CA MET A 39 -15.24 -2.60 0.85
C MET A 39 -14.62 -2.44 -0.54
N VAL A 40 -13.41 -2.98 -0.76
CA VAL A 40 -12.75 -2.95 -2.07
C VAL A 40 -13.53 -3.78 -3.09
N TYR A 41 -14.03 -4.95 -2.69
CA TYR A 41 -14.86 -5.78 -3.57
C TYR A 41 -16.14 -5.07 -4.00
N GLN A 42 -16.81 -4.37 -3.09
CA GLN A 42 -17.99 -3.56 -3.39
C GLN A 42 -17.67 -2.44 -4.38
N ASP A 43 -16.60 -1.69 -4.17
CA ASP A 43 -16.17 -0.64 -5.11
C ASP A 43 -15.89 -1.20 -6.51
N LEU A 44 -15.25 -2.37 -6.58
CA LEU A 44 -14.84 -3.00 -7.83
C LEU A 44 -15.94 -3.82 -8.54
N THR A 45 -17.13 -3.91 -7.94
CA THR A 45 -18.33 -4.50 -8.51
C THR A 45 -19.45 -3.49 -8.75
N THR A 46 -19.28 -2.24 -8.29
CA THR A 46 -20.27 -1.17 -8.43
C THR A 46 -19.70 0.09 -9.08
N GLY A 47 -18.98 0.94 -8.33
CA GLY A 47 -18.49 2.24 -8.78
C GLY A 47 -17.51 2.15 -9.95
N ASN A 48 -16.59 1.18 -9.90
CA ASN A 48 -15.73 0.80 -11.01
C ASN A 48 -15.85 -0.71 -11.20
N PRO A 49 -16.83 -1.22 -11.98
CA PRO A 49 -17.24 -2.62 -11.99
C PRO A 49 -16.27 -3.53 -12.76
N LEU A 50 -14.97 -3.40 -12.47
CA LEU A 50 -13.87 -4.10 -13.11
C LEU A 50 -14.00 -5.61 -12.94
N LEU A 51 -14.42 -6.09 -11.77
CA LEU A 51 -14.57 -7.53 -11.52
C LEU A 51 -15.71 -8.13 -12.36
N ASN A 52 -16.81 -7.38 -12.52
CA ASN A 52 -17.92 -7.78 -13.40
C ASN A 52 -17.48 -7.89 -14.86
N ILE A 53 -16.56 -7.01 -15.31
CA ILE A 53 -15.98 -7.09 -16.66
C ILE A 53 -15.12 -8.35 -16.78
N LEU A 54 -14.28 -8.65 -15.78
CA LEU A 54 -13.39 -9.82 -15.80
C LEU A 54 -14.13 -11.16 -15.80
N ASP A 55 -15.35 -11.22 -15.28
CA ASP A 55 -16.19 -12.43 -15.33
C ASP A 55 -16.55 -12.88 -16.75
N HIS A 56 -16.48 -11.98 -17.73
CA HIS A 56 -16.60 -12.33 -19.15
C HIS A 56 -15.30 -12.89 -19.77
N TYR A 57 -14.21 -12.93 -18.99
CA TYR A 57 -12.89 -13.42 -19.39
C TYR A 57 -12.42 -14.53 -18.45
N CYS A 58 -11.19 -14.46 -17.92
CA CYS A 58 -10.68 -15.47 -16.99
C CYS A 58 -11.45 -15.52 -15.66
N GLY A 59 -12.17 -14.44 -15.30
CA GLY A 59 -12.83 -14.31 -14.01
C GLY A 59 -11.86 -14.25 -12.83
N ILE A 60 -12.44 -14.13 -11.63
CA ILE A 60 -11.72 -14.11 -10.35
C ILE A 60 -12.30 -15.13 -9.37
N ASN A 61 -11.45 -15.57 -8.45
CA ASN A 61 -11.82 -16.23 -7.20
C ASN A 61 -11.58 -15.21 -6.08
N HIS A 62 -12.66 -14.66 -5.52
CA HIS A 62 -12.58 -13.66 -4.47
C HIS A 62 -12.34 -14.32 -3.10
N HIS A 63 -11.38 -13.79 -2.36
CA HIS A 63 -11.09 -14.12 -0.97
C HIS A 63 -11.14 -12.86 -0.13
N GLU A 64 -12.03 -12.85 0.87
CA GLU A 64 -12.17 -11.72 1.77
C GLU A 64 -10.97 -11.62 2.73
N ILE A 65 -10.44 -10.41 2.89
CA ILE A 65 -9.36 -10.09 3.85
C ILE A 65 -9.95 -9.49 5.13
N PRO A 66 -9.71 -10.09 6.32
CA PRO A 66 -10.02 -9.46 7.60
C PRO A 66 -9.06 -8.30 7.90
N THR A 67 -9.55 -7.21 8.51
CA THR A 67 -8.78 -5.96 8.71
C THR A 67 -8.52 -5.59 10.17
N ASP A 68 -8.70 -6.55 11.08
CA ASP A 68 -8.61 -6.36 12.53
C ASP A 68 -7.16 -6.26 13.07
N GLY A 69 -6.14 -6.44 12.22
CA GLY A 69 -4.73 -6.38 12.58
C GLY A 69 -4.21 -7.58 13.39
N ASN A 70 -5.01 -8.62 13.59
CA ASN A 70 -4.70 -9.78 14.42
C ASN A 70 -5.00 -11.13 13.73
N THR A 71 -5.96 -11.15 12.81
CA THR A 71 -6.33 -12.33 12.04
C THR A 71 -5.42 -12.46 10.84
N SER A 72 -4.59 -13.51 10.84
CA SER A 72 -3.72 -13.84 9.71
C SER A 72 -4.39 -14.79 8.74
N PHE A 73 -4.03 -14.68 7.47
CA PHE A 73 -4.38 -15.64 6.42
C PHE A 73 -3.13 -16.11 5.66
N GLU A 74 -3.29 -17.21 4.94
CA GLU A 74 -2.26 -17.80 4.09
C GLU A 74 -2.79 -17.92 2.66
N ILE A 75 -1.88 -17.85 1.69
CA ILE A 75 -2.19 -18.06 0.28
C ILE A 75 -1.65 -19.46 -0.08
N PRO A 76 -2.50 -20.46 -0.40
CA PRO A 76 -2.08 -21.84 -0.56
C PRO A 76 -0.94 -22.07 -1.56
N GLN A 77 -0.82 -21.21 -2.57
CA GLN A 77 0.18 -21.27 -3.64
C GLN A 77 1.51 -20.60 -3.25
N ILE A 78 1.60 -19.99 -2.06
CA ILE A 78 2.77 -19.25 -1.59
C ILE A 78 3.20 -19.82 -0.24
N ASP A 79 4.23 -20.65 -0.28
CA ASP A 79 4.70 -21.34 0.92
C ASP A 79 5.32 -20.38 1.94
N ASN A 80 5.09 -20.69 3.22
CA ASN A 80 5.74 -20.07 4.38
C ASN A 80 5.36 -18.62 4.67
N LEU A 81 4.53 -17.96 3.88
CA LEU A 81 4.09 -16.60 4.16
C LEU A 81 2.74 -16.56 4.87
N THR A 82 2.68 -15.77 5.93
CA THR A 82 1.42 -15.36 6.57
C THR A 82 1.21 -13.86 6.39
N PHE A 83 -0.04 -13.47 6.17
CA PHE A 83 -0.45 -12.11 5.89
C PHE A 83 -1.42 -11.65 6.98
N THR A 84 -1.16 -10.50 7.59
CA THR A 84 -2.06 -9.88 8.58
C THR A 84 -2.38 -8.48 8.12
N ALA A 85 -3.63 -8.26 7.70
CA ALA A 85 -4.07 -6.94 7.27
C ALA A 85 -4.61 -6.12 8.43
N VAL A 86 -4.42 -4.81 8.34
CA VAL A 86 -4.92 -3.85 9.31
C VAL A 86 -5.59 -2.69 8.59
N ALA A 87 -6.77 -2.27 9.04
CA ALA A 87 -7.42 -1.10 8.48
C ALA A 87 -6.55 0.16 8.68
N LEU A 88 -6.48 0.99 7.63
CA LEU A 88 -5.89 2.31 7.66
C LEU A 88 -6.98 3.35 7.45
N LYS A 89 -6.85 4.48 8.15
CA LYS A 89 -7.68 5.64 7.89
C LYS A 89 -7.27 6.29 6.57
N SER A 90 -8.10 6.07 5.56
CA SER A 90 -7.97 6.63 4.23
C SER A 90 -9.37 6.93 3.67
N ALA A 91 -9.41 7.60 2.52
CA ALA A 91 -10.64 7.85 1.79
C ALA A 91 -10.75 6.89 0.60
N ALA A 92 -11.93 6.32 0.39
CA ALA A 92 -12.24 5.57 -0.81
C ALA A 92 -12.00 6.43 -2.08
N PRO A 93 -11.70 5.80 -3.23
CA PRO A 93 -11.35 6.51 -4.45
C PRO A 93 -12.47 7.44 -4.94
N PRO A 94 -12.16 8.45 -5.79
CA PRO A 94 -13.15 9.43 -6.23
C PRO A 94 -14.42 8.88 -6.88
N TYR A 95 -14.35 7.70 -7.49
CA TYR A 95 -15.48 7.04 -8.15
C TYR A 95 -16.36 6.24 -7.17
N SER A 96 -15.86 5.99 -5.95
CA SER A 96 -16.53 5.12 -4.98
C SER A 96 -17.92 5.65 -4.62
N PRO A 97 -18.97 4.80 -4.60
CA PRO A 97 -20.30 5.19 -4.16
C PRO A 97 -20.32 5.70 -2.70
N HIS A 98 -19.38 5.27 -1.87
CA HIS A 98 -19.26 5.66 -0.46
C HIS A 98 -18.06 6.59 -0.18
N ARG A 99 -17.53 7.29 -1.19
CA ARG A 99 -16.39 8.22 -1.03
C ARG A 99 -16.48 9.18 0.17
N ASN A 100 -17.68 9.70 0.44
CA ASN A 100 -17.91 10.66 1.53
C ASN A 100 -18.31 9.99 2.86
N ASN A 101 -18.22 8.67 2.93
CA ASN A 101 -18.57 7.84 4.09
C ASN A 101 -17.52 6.73 4.25
N PRO A 102 -16.30 7.08 4.70
CA PRO A 102 -15.18 6.14 4.76
C PRO A 102 -15.46 4.99 5.74
N HIS A 103 -14.99 3.80 5.39
CA HIS A 103 -15.20 2.57 6.15
C HIS A 103 -13.88 1.84 6.41
N PRO A 104 -13.72 1.14 7.54
CA PRO A 104 -12.61 0.22 7.75
C PRO A 104 -12.52 -0.79 6.61
N GLY A 105 -11.34 -0.88 5.99
CA GLY A 105 -11.10 -1.75 4.84
C GLY A 105 -11.11 -1.06 3.48
N ASP A 106 -11.45 0.23 3.39
CA ASP A 106 -11.23 1.02 2.15
C ASP A 106 -9.75 1.05 1.75
N THR A 107 -8.87 1.07 2.74
CA THR A 107 -7.41 0.93 2.59
C THR A 107 -6.87 0.11 3.74
N ILE A 108 -5.89 -0.74 3.47
CA ILE A 108 -5.24 -1.58 4.48
C ILE A 108 -3.72 -1.40 4.49
N GLY A 109 -3.10 -1.68 5.63
CA GLY A 109 -1.69 -2.02 5.72
C GLY A 109 -1.56 -3.53 5.81
N MET A 110 -0.40 -4.07 5.46
CA MET A 110 -0.14 -5.51 5.49
C MET A 110 1.14 -5.81 6.24
N LEU A 111 1.05 -6.63 7.29
CA LEU A 111 2.21 -7.31 7.87
C LEU A 111 2.37 -8.66 7.16
N ILE A 112 3.52 -8.90 6.56
CA ILE A 112 3.88 -10.12 5.87
C ILE A 112 5.00 -10.78 6.65
N GLU A 113 4.79 -12.02 7.09
CA GLU A 113 5.74 -12.77 7.90
C GLU A 113 6.15 -14.07 7.19
N ASP A 114 7.45 -14.30 7.09
CA ASP A 114 7.99 -15.60 6.71
C ASP A 114 8.09 -16.49 7.95
N LYS A 115 7.29 -17.56 7.98
CA LYS A 115 7.24 -18.55 9.06
C LYS A 115 8.58 -19.26 9.30
N LYS A 116 9.45 -19.37 8.29
CA LYS A 116 10.75 -20.05 8.43
C LYS A 116 11.78 -19.18 9.13
N THR A 117 11.90 -17.93 8.70
CA THR A 117 12.92 -16.99 9.20
C THR A 117 12.39 -16.10 10.33
N GLN A 118 11.07 -16.06 10.51
CA GLN A 118 10.35 -15.15 11.41
C GLN A 118 10.54 -13.68 11.05
N LYS A 119 10.97 -13.41 9.82
CA LYS A 119 11.19 -12.06 9.29
C LYS A 119 9.89 -11.43 8.83
N ARG A 120 9.75 -10.14 9.11
CA ARG A 120 8.50 -9.41 8.88
C ARG A 120 8.69 -8.14 8.05
N LEU A 121 7.86 -7.99 7.03
CA LEU A 121 7.68 -6.75 6.26
C LEU A 121 6.34 -6.12 6.68
N PHE A 122 6.36 -4.84 7.04
CA PHE A 122 5.14 -4.03 7.08
C PHE A 122 5.05 -3.18 5.81
N TYR A 123 3.98 -3.34 5.05
CA TYR A 123 3.73 -2.67 3.78
C TYR A 123 2.47 -1.80 3.86
N ALA A 124 2.61 -0.49 3.66
CA ALA A 124 1.48 0.46 3.61
C ALA A 124 1.80 1.63 2.65
N PRO A 125 1.57 1.47 1.33
CA PRO A 125 1.95 2.45 0.32
C PRO A 125 1.12 3.74 0.37
N GLY A 126 -0.11 3.68 0.91
CA GLY A 126 -0.92 4.85 1.25
C GLY A 126 -1.12 4.94 2.76
N LEU A 127 -0.57 5.97 3.40
CA LEU A 127 -0.58 6.11 4.85
C LEU A 127 -0.69 7.59 5.27
N GLY A 128 -1.92 8.02 5.58
CA GLY A 128 -2.22 9.42 5.92
C GLY A 128 -1.94 9.80 7.37
N GLU A 129 -2.07 8.85 8.29
CA GLU A 129 -1.98 9.06 9.73
C GLU A 129 -1.35 7.83 10.40
N ILE A 130 -0.54 8.04 11.45
CA ILE A 130 -0.04 6.95 12.29
C ILE A 130 -1.03 6.69 13.41
N GLU A 131 -1.97 5.79 13.15
CA GLU A 131 -3.01 5.41 14.11
C GLU A 131 -2.44 4.61 15.30
N PRO A 132 -3.07 4.65 16.48
CA PRO A 132 -2.54 4.02 17.70
C PRO A 132 -2.26 2.51 17.60
N HIS A 133 -2.91 1.80 16.67
CA HIS A 133 -2.70 0.37 16.44
C HIS A 133 -1.51 0.05 15.53
N LEU A 134 -0.91 1.03 14.85
CA LEU A 134 0.22 0.82 13.93
C LEU A 134 1.58 0.66 14.62
N PRO A 135 1.93 1.45 15.66
CA PRO A 135 3.22 1.30 16.32
C PRO A 135 3.57 -0.13 16.76
N PRO A 136 2.66 -0.92 17.36
CA PRO A 136 2.95 -2.32 17.70
C PRO A 136 3.26 -3.21 16.49
N LEU A 137 2.76 -2.89 15.29
CA LEU A 137 3.07 -3.61 14.05
C LEU A 137 4.44 -3.20 13.51
N PHE A 138 4.77 -1.90 13.61
CA PHE A 138 6.07 -1.37 13.19
C PHE A 138 7.19 -1.91 14.07
N GLU A 139 6.97 -2.04 15.39
CA GLU A 139 7.93 -2.62 16.33
C GLU A 139 8.28 -4.09 16.01
N LYS A 140 7.35 -4.83 15.42
CA LYS A 140 7.54 -6.24 15.01
C LYS A 140 8.25 -6.39 13.67
N ALA A 141 8.26 -5.35 12.84
CA ALA A 141 8.73 -5.40 11.47
C ALA A 141 10.26 -5.30 11.38
N ASP A 142 10.87 -6.19 10.60
CA ASP A 142 12.28 -6.09 10.20
C ASP A 142 12.45 -5.07 9.06
N CYS A 143 11.40 -4.86 8.27
CA CYS A 143 11.35 -3.83 7.23
C CYS A 143 10.01 -3.10 7.27
N ILE A 144 10.05 -1.78 7.26
CA ILE A 144 8.88 -0.89 7.19
C ILE A 144 8.95 -0.20 5.82
N MET A 145 8.01 -0.57 4.95
CA MET A 145 7.89 -0.05 3.59
C MET A 145 6.59 0.73 3.45
N VAL A 146 6.68 2.05 3.42
CA VAL A 146 5.52 2.94 3.63
C VAL A 146 5.48 4.09 2.64
N ASP A 147 4.35 4.78 2.65
CA ASP A 147 4.05 5.98 1.87
C ASP A 147 5.19 7.01 1.82
N GLY A 148 5.61 7.30 0.60
CA GLY A 148 6.64 8.25 0.20
C GLY A 148 6.11 9.35 -0.72
N THR A 149 4.79 9.61 -0.72
CA THR A 149 4.12 10.37 -1.78
C THR A 149 4.62 11.81 -1.87
N PHE A 150 4.54 12.58 -0.78
CA PHE A 150 4.87 14.01 -0.77
C PHE A 150 5.90 14.39 0.29
N TRP A 151 6.89 15.21 -0.08
CA TRP A 151 7.92 15.68 0.83
C TRP A 151 7.37 16.60 1.91
N THR A 152 6.54 17.56 1.51
CA THR A 152 5.89 18.51 2.43
C THR A 152 4.37 18.37 2.38
N ASN A 153 3.70 18.84 3.44
CA ASN A 153 2.23 18.81 3.50
C ASN A 153 1.58 19.72 2.43
N THR A 154 2.31 20.69 1.91
CA THR A 154 1.83 21.70 0.97
C THR A 154 2.42 21.54 -0.44
N GLU A 155 3.18 20.48 -0.72
CA GLU A 155 3.93 20.30 -1.98
C GLU A 155 3.10 20.60 -3.23
N MET A 156 1.91 20.00 -3.33
CA MET A 156 1.01 20.21 -4.47
C MET A 156 0.38 21.61 -4.52
N ILE A 157 0.20 22.26 -3.36
CA ILE A 157 -0.29 23.65 -3.27
C ILE A 157 0.81 24.61 -3.74
N ASP A 158 2.03 24.42 -3.24
CA ASP A 158 3.18 25.28 -3.53
C ASP A 158 3.56 25.22 -5.02
N MET A 159 3.32 24.07 -5.66
CA MET A 159 3.47 23.87 -7.11
C MET A 159 2.26 24.32 -7.94
N GLY A 160 1.16 24.75 -7.31
CA GLY A 160 -0.06 25.19 -8.00
C GLY A 160 -0.84 24.05 -8.69
N LEU A 161 -0.62 22.80 -8.29
CA LEU A 161 -1.23 21.61 -8.89
C LEU A 161 -2.53 21.19 -8.19
N MET A 162 -2.69 21.53 -6.91
CA MET A 162 -3.88 21.23 -6.11
C MET A 162 -4.19 22.33 -5.10
N THR A 163 -5.40 22.28 -4.52
CA THR A 163 -5.84 23.17 -3.44
C THR A 163 -5.86 22.50 -2.06
N LYS A 164 -5.59 21.19 -1.99
CA LYS A 164 -5.62 20.38 -0.78
C LYS A 164 -4.21 20.03 -0.30
N LYS A 165 -4.04 19.88 1.01
CA LYS A 165 -2.79 19.41 1.61
C LYS A 165 -2.64 17.90 1.43
N ALA A 166 -1.42 17.38 1.55
CA ALA A 166 -1.14 15.94 1.49
C ALA A 166 -2.00 15.14 2.47
N ARG A 167 -2.10 15.61 3.73
CA ARG A 167 -2.93 14.95 4.75
C ARG A 167 -4.42 14.94 4.41
N ASP A 168 -4.92 15.94 3.68
CA ASP A 168 -6.34 16.02 3.27
C ASP A 168 -6.71 15.00 2.19
N ILE A 169 -5.71 14.38 1.56
CA ILE A 169 -5.86 13.34 0.54
C ILE A 169 -5.24 12.01 0.97
N GLY A 170 -5.03 11.81 2.27
CA GLY A 170 -4.64 10.51 2.82
C GLY A 170 -3.15 10.20 2.78
N HIS A 171 -2.28 11.20 2.66
CA HIS A 171 -0.82 11.00 2.63
C HIS A 171 -0.12 11.78 3.75
N ASN A 172 0.68 11.08 4.57
CA ASN A 172 1.52 11.70 5.58
C ASN A 172 2.80 12.24 4.91
N PRO A 173 3.10 13.55 4.97
CA PRO A 173 4.30 14.08 4.35
C PRO A 173 5.57 13.51 5.00
N GLN A 174 6.67 13.42 4.25
CA GLN A 174 7.92 12.91 4.82
C GLN A 174 8.53 13.86 5.87
N SER A 175 8.49 15.17 5.58
CA SER A 175 9.12 16.19 6.41
C SER A 175 8.11 17.03 7.20
N GLY A 176 8.62 17.77 8.19
CA GLY A 176 7.83 18.60 9.09
C GLY A 176 7.29 17.84 10.30
N GLU A 177 6.62 18.55 11.19
CA GLU A 177 6.09 18.02 12.45
C GLU A 177 5.12 16.85 12.21
N GLY A 178 5.39 15.73 12.88
CA GLY A 178 4.63 14.49 12.73
C GLY A 178 4.77 13.85 11.36
N GLY A 179 5.79 14.23 10.59
CA GLY A 179 6.10 13.66 9.27
C GLY A 179 6.66 12.24 9.37
N MET A 180 6.73 11.56 8.23
CA MET A 180 7.15 10.16 8.17
C MET A 180 8.59 9.94 8.68
N ILE A 181 9.49 10.92 8.54
CA ILE A 181 10.86 10.81 9.06
C ILE A 181 10.85 10.68 10.60
N GLU A 182 10.14 11.57 11.31
CA GLU A 182 10.03 11.52 12.78
C GLU A 182 9.38 10.21 13.25
N VAL A 183 8.41 9.70 12.48
CA VAL A 183 7.76 8.42 12.75
C VAL A 183 8.75 7.28 12.65
N LEU A 184 9.50 7.20 11.56
CA LEU A 184 10.41 6.10 11.23
C LEU A 184 11.68 6.10 12.09
N ASP A 185 12.12 7.26 12.59
CA ASP A 185 13.26 7.37 13.52
C ASP A 185 13.05 6.59 14.82
N ARG A 186 11.80 6.32 15.20
CA ARG A 186 11.45 5.52 16.38
C ARG A 186 11.75 4.03 16.20
N TYR A 187 12.06 3.57 14.97
CA TYR A 187 12.29 2.17 14.63
C TYR A 187 13.69 1.94 14.06
N PRO A 188 14.77 2.22 14.82
CA PRO A 188 16.15 2.21 14.30
C PRO A 188 16.65 0.81 13.91
N LYS A 189 15.96 -0.26 14.33
CA LYS A 189 16.32 -1.65 13.99
C LYS A 189 15.72 -2.12 12.67
N ALA A 190 14.67 -1.46 12.18
CA ALA A 190 14.01 -1.83 10.94
C ALA A 190 14.73 -1.20 9.74
N LYS A 191 14.80 -1.94 8.64
CA LYS A 191 15.03 -1.34 7.32
C LYS A 191 13.83 -0.42 7.01
N LYS A 192 14.08 0.80 6.58
CA LYS A 192 13.04 1.81 6.32
C LYS A 192 13.05 2.17 4.86
N VAL A 193 11.94 2.00 4.16
CA VAL A 193 11.83 2.22 2.73
C VAL A 193 10.59 3.05 2.43
N LEU A 194 10.75 4.13 1.67
CA LEU A 194 9.65 4.90 1.12
C LEU A 194 9.29 4.37 -0.27
N ILE A 195 8.00 4.16 -0.54
CA ILE A 195 7.44 3.75 -1.84
C ILE A 195 6.24 4.64 -2.19
N HIS A 196 5.67 4.49 -3.40
CA HIS A 196 4.51 5.26 -3.84
C HIS A 196 4.84 6.77 -3.87
N ILE A 197 5.90 7.11 -4.60
CA ILE A 197 6.49 8.45 -4.59
C ILE A 197 5.89 9.26 -5.74
N ASN A 198 5.31 10.42 -5.43
CA ASN A 198 4.73 11.25 -6.48
C ASN A 198 5.83 11.89 -7.33
N ASN A 199 5.53 12.13 -8.60
CA ASN A 199 6.46 12.73 -9.57
C ASN A 199 6.99 14.12 -9.15
N THR A 200 6.28 14.82 -8.27
CA THR A 200 6.67 16.13 -7.74
C THR A 200 7.70 16.07 -6.63
N ASN A 201 7.88 14.89 -6.03
CA ASN A 201 8.64 14.77 -4.80
C ASN A 201 10.15 14.94 -5.06
N PRO A 202 10.82 15.90 -4.40
CA PRO A 202 12.25 16.17 -4.61
C PRO A 202 13.17 14.99 -4.26
N ILE A 203 12.71 13.98 -3.52
CA ILE A 203 13.53 12.80 -3.20
C ILE A 203 13.82 11.92 -4.42
N LEU A 204 13.07 12.10 -5.52
CA LEU A 204 13.35 11.46 -6.80
C LEU A 204 14.64 11.98 -7.46
N ARG A 205 15.06 13.20 -7.11
CA ARG A 205 16.36 13.72 -7.49
C ARG A 205 17.42 13.20 -6.52
N GLU A 206 18.32 12.36 -7.01
CA GLU A 206 19.37 11.74 -6.19
C GLU A 206 20.31 12.76 -5.52
N ASP A 207 20.51 13.93 -6.15
CA ASP A 207 21.36 15.01 -5.70
C ASP A 207 20.65 16.06 -4.81
N SER A 208 19.38 15.84 -4.46
CA SER A 208 18.60 16.80 -3.68
C SER A 208 18.98 16.81 -2.20
N LYS A 209 18.69 17.93 -1.53
CA LYS A 209 18.92 18.04 -0.08
C LYS A 209 17.99 17.08 0.68
N GLU A 210 16.79 16.90 0.16
CA GLU A 210 15.75 16.02 0.68
C GLU A 210 16.20 14.56 0.63
N ARG A 211 16.82 14.13 -0.48
CA ARG A 211 17.43 12.80 -0.58
C ARG A 211 18.59 12.61 0.40
N ALA A 212 19.42 13.64 0.59
CA ALA A 212 20.50 13.61 1.57
C ALA A 212 19.97 13.51 3.02
N ILE A 213 18.87 14.20 3.34
CA ILE A 213 18.20 14.10 4.65
C ILE A 213 17.73 12.66 4.88
N LEU A 214 17.02 12.03 3.92
CA LEU A 214 16.58 10.64 4.08
C LEU A 214 17.75 9.69 4.35
N THR A 215 18.87 9.89 3.67
CA THR A 215 20.10 9.11 3.87
C THR A 215 20.64 9.25 5.30
N GLN A 216 20.62 10.46 5.87
CA GLN A 216 21.04 10.71 7.26
C GLN A 216 20.16 9.99 8.28
N HIS A 217 18.87 9.83 7.99
CA HIS A 217 17.92 9.09 8.82
C HIS A 217 17.88 7.58 8.54
N GLY A 218 18.73 7.10 7.62
CA GLY A 218 18.77 5.70 7.20
C GLY A 218 17.46 5.24 6.55
N ILE A 219 16.81 6.12 5.82
CA ILE A 219 15.57 5.85 5.08
C ILE A 219 15.91 5.73 3.60
N GLU A 220 15.61 4.57 3.02
CA GLU A 220 15.80 4.29 1.60
C GLU A 220 14.58 4.77 0.79
N VAL A 221 14.80 5.06 -0.48
CA VAL A 221 13.75 5.41 -1.43
C VAL A 221 13.69 4.29 -2.47
N ALA A 222 12.53 3.65 -2.58
CA ALA A 222 12.31 2.55 -3.50
C ALA A 222 12.50 2.99 -4.96
N TYR A 223 12.88 2.03 -5.80
CA TYR A 223 13.03 2.20 -7.24
C TYR A 223 12.59 0.92 -7.95
N ASP A 224 12.22 1.05 -9.23
CA ASP A 224 11.80 -0.08 -10.05
C ASP A 224 12.92 -1.12 -10.17
N GLY A 225 12.64 -2.37 -9.78
CA GLY A 225 13.62 -3.45 -9.74
C GLY A 225 14.44 -3.55 -8.46
N MET A 226 14.06 -2.82 -7.40
CA MET A 226 14.66 -2.99 -6.06
C MET A 226 14.29 -4.35 -5.46
N ASP A 227 15.30 -5.15 -5.12
CA ASP A 227 15.13 -6.36 -4.33
C ASP A 227 15.23 -6.05 -2.83
N ILE A 228 14.25 -6.51 -2.05
CA ILE A 228 14.28 -6.48 -0.59
C ILE A 228 14.37 -7.92 -0.09
N VAL A 229 15.48 -8.24 0.56
CA VAL A 229 15.74 -9.55 1.18
C VAL A 229 15.73 -9.37 2.69
N LEU A 230 14.92 -10.16 3.38
CA LEU A 230 14.80 -10.15 4.85
C LEU A 230 15.35 -11.43 5.48
#